data_AF-A0A538HJC5-F1
#
_entry.id   AF-A0A538HJC5-F1
#
_cell.length_a   1.000
_cell.length_b   1.000
_cell.length_c   1.000
_cell.angle_alpha   90.00
_cell.angle_beta   90.00
_cell.angle_gamma   90.00
#
_symmetry.space_group_name_H-M   'P 1'
#
loop_
_entity.id
_entity.type
_entity.pdbx_description
1 polymer ?
#
loop_
_entity_poly.entity_id
_entity_poly.type
_entity_poly.pdbx_seq_one_letter_code
_entity_poly.pdbx_strand_id
1 'polypeptide(L)' 'VVGENLAWGTGAYSAAKAIVQEWLASPEHRANLLRPGFRLVGVGSAVGTFVGRAGATVVTADFAGR' A
#
# COMPACT_ATOMS: atom_id res chain seq x y z
N VAL A 1 6.27 17.55 -1.05
CA VAL A 1 4.89 17.03 -0.96
C VAL A 1 4.98 15.57 -0.55
N VAL A 2 3.99 15.10 0.22
CA VAL A 2 3.92 13.71 0.70
C VAL A 2 2.64 13.05 0.20
N GLY A 3 2.62 11.73 0.16
CA GLY A 3 1.44 10.90 -0.13
C GLY A 3 1.58 9.54 0.54
N GLU A 4 0.46 8.86 0.74
CA GLU A 4 0.42 7.54 1.39
C GLU A 4 -0.60 6.65 0.67
N ASN A 5 -0.24 5.39 0.47
CA ASN A 5 -1.19 4.33 0.19
C ASN A 5 -1.18 3.32 1.34
N LEU A 6 -2.36 2.91 1.78
CA LEU A 6 -2.55 1.87 2.77
C LEU A 6 -3.26 0.67 2.13
N ALA A 7 -2.88 -0.53 2.55
CA ALA A 7 -3.60 -1.75 2.25
C ALA A 7 -3.51 -2.72 3.41
N TRP A 8 -4.44 -3.66 3.47
CA TRP A 8 -4.27 -4.83 4.31
C TRP A 8 -4.96 -6.04 3.66
N GLY A 9 -4.53 -7.24 4.02
CA GLY A 9 -5.14 -8.47 3.53
C GLY A 9 -4.67 -9.69 4.30
N THR A 10 -5.28 -10.84 4.02
CA THR A 10 -4.90 -12.15 4.57
C THR A 10 -4.66 -13.13 3.42
N GLY A 11 -3.74 -14.09 3.60
CA GLY A 11 -3.49 -15.13 2.60
C GLY A 11 -3.11 -14.55 1.24
N ALA A 12 -3.82 -14.95 0.18
CA ALA A 12 -3.55 -14.47 -1.18
C ALA A 12 -3.74 -12.94 -1.33
N TYR A 13 -4.62 -12.33 -0.54
CA TYR A 13 -4.85 -10.88 -0.59
C TYR A 13 -3.73 -10.06 0.05
N SER A 14 -2.88 -10.67 0.88
CA SER A 14 -1.66 -10.02 1.42
C SER A 14 -0.46 -10.10 0.49
N ALA A 15 -0.57 -10.78 -0.66
CA ALA A 15 0.53 -10.84 -1.61
C ALA A 15 0.82 -9.45 -2.19
N ALA A 16 2.10 -9.06 -2.26
CA ALA A 16 2.51 -7.75 -2.76
C ALA A 16 1.93 -7.43 -4.14
N LYS A 17 1.90 -8.42 -5.05
CA LYS A 17 1.30 -8.27 -6.38
C LYS A 17 -0.19 -7.92 -6.30
N ALA A 18 -0.94 -8.59 -5.44
CA ALA A 18 -2.37 -8.33 -5.26
C ALA A 18 -2.61 -6.92 -4.72
N ILE A 19 -1.85 -6.50 -3.70
CA ILE A 19 -1.93 -5.15 -3.11
C ILE A 19 -1.62 -4.06 -4.15
N VAL A 20 -0.55 -4.21 -4.94
CA VAL A 20 -0.21 -3.23 -5.97
C VAL A 20 -1.28 -3.20 -7.08
N GLN A 21 -1.86 -4.34 -7.44
CA GLN A 21 -2.97 -4.38 -8.40
C GLN A 21 -4.22 -3.65 -7.87
N GLU A 22 -4.57 -3.85 -6.60
CA GLU A 22 -5.69 -3.13 -5.95
C GLU A 22 -5.44 -1.62 -5.88
N TRP A 23 -4.22 -1.20 -5.54
CA TRP A 23 -3.86 0.23 -5.58
C TRP A 23 -3.92 0.81 -7.00
N LEU A 24 -3.51 0.07 -8.03
CA LEU A 24 -3.62 0.52 -9.42
C LEU A 24 -5.08 0.58 -9.93
N ALA A 25 -5.98 -0.23 -9.35
CA ALA A 25 -7.41 -0.22 -9.65
C ALA A 25 -8.17 0.91 -8.95
N SER A 26 -7.65 1.44 -7.85
CA SER A 26 -8.23 2.57 -7.12
C SER A 26 -7.69 3.91 -7.64
N PRO A 27 -8.54 4.85 -8.12
CA PRO A 27 -8.07 6.12 -8.71
C PRO A 27 -7.14 6.92 -7.81
N GLU A 28 -7.44 7.03 -6.51
CA GLU A 28 -6.64 7.82 -5.57
C GLU A 28 -5.29 7.17 -5.27
N HIS A 29 -5.27 5.86 -5.01
CA HIS A 29 -4.02 5.14 -4.78
C HIS A 29 -3.14 5.12 -6.03
N ARG A 30 -3.74 4.96 -7.22
CA ARG A 30 -3.07 5.02 -8.51
C ARG A 30 -2.45 6.40 -8.74
N ALA A 31 -3.14 7.47 -8.35
CA ALA A 31 -2.62 8.83 -8.48
C ALA A 31 -1.31 9.00 -7.69
N ASN A 32 -1.22 8.44 -6.48
CA ASN A 32 0.04 8.43 -5.72
C ASN A 32 1.13 7.60 -6.42
N LEU A 33 0.82 6.37 -6.85
CA LEU A 33 1.80 5.47 -7.48
C LEU A 33 2.40 6.03 -8.77
N LEU A 34 1.60 6.78 -9.55
CA LEU A 34 2.00 7.27 -10.87
C LEU A 34 2.36 8.75 -10.89
N ARG A 35 2.44 9.41 -9.72
CA ARG A 35 2.78 10.83 -9.63
C ARG A 35 4.26 11.05 -9.97
N PRO A 36 4.60 11.75 -11.06
CA PRO A 36 6.01 11.92 -11.46
C PRO A 36 6.87 12.70 -10.46
N GLY A 37 6.26 13.58 -9.66
CA GLY A 37 6.96 14.36 -8.64
C GLY A 37 7.35 13.57 -7.39
N PHE A 38 6.76 12.38 -7.16
CA PHE A 38 7.22 11.50 -6.09
C PHE A 38 8.45 10.72 -6.55
N ARG A 39 9.56 10.91 -5.84
CA ARG A 39 10.88 10.36 -6.19
C ARG A 39 11.46 9.46 -5.11
N LEU A 40 10.85 9.46 -3.93
CA LEU A 40 11.19 8.60 -2.81
C LEU A 40 9.96 7.78 -2.46
N VAL A 41 10.18 6.50 -2.19
CA VAL A 41 9.16 5.59 -1.65
C VAL A 41 9.76 4.77 -0.52
N GLY A 42 9.08 4.73 0.61
CA GLY A 42 9.29 3.76 1.68
C GLY A 42 8.12 2.78 1.71
N VAL A 43 8.39 1.50 1.96
CA VAL A 43 7.33 0.49 2.10
C VAL A 43 7.53 -0.23 3.42
N GLY A 44 6.50 -0.22 4.25
CA GLY A 44 6.46 -0.92 5.53
C GLY A 44 5.37 -1.98 5.52
N SER A 45 5.59 -3.09 6.23
CA SER A 45 4.53 -4.07 6.48
C SER A 45 4.63 -4.67 7.88
N ALA A 46 3.48 -5.04 8.42
CA ALA A 46 3.38 -5.73 9.69
C ALA A 46 2.36 -6.87 9.58
N VAL A 47 2.70 -8.04 10.13
CA VAL A 47 1.82 -9.21 10.19
C VAL A 47 1.30 -9.38 11.60
N GLY A 48 -0.01 -9.54 11.76
CA GLY A 48 -0.62 -9.73 13.07
C GLY A 48 -2.11 -10.00 13.00
N THR A 49 -2.81 -9.72 14.09
CA THR A 49 -4.28 -9.67 14.07
C THR A 49 -4.71 -8.25 13.76
N PHE A 50 -5.43 -8.06 12.67
CA PHE A 50 -5.98 -6.76 12.27
C PHE A 50 -7.46 -6.92 11.96
N VAL A 51 -8.30 -6.01 12.47
CA VAL A 51 -9.78 -6.06 12.32
C VAL A 51 -10.40 -7.44 12.60
N GLY A 52 -9.90 -8.12 13.64
CA GLY A 52 -10.38 -9.45 14.05
C GLY A 52 -9.90 -10.62 13.18
N ARG A 53 -9.03 -10.37 12.19
CA ARG A 53 -8.46 -11.41 11.31
C ARG A 53 -7.00 -11.67 11.68
N ALA A 54 -6.73 -12.89 12.14
CA ALA A 54 -5.36 -13.35 12.39
C ALA A 54 -4.58 -13.54 11.08
N GLY A 55 -3.26 -13.37 11.13
CA GLY A 55 -2.38 -13.50 9.96
C GLY A 55 -2.62 -12.42 8.90
N ALA A 56 -3.18 -11.28 9.28
CA ALA A 56 -3.35 -10.14 8.40
C ALA A 56 -2.02 -9.40 8.23
N THR A 57 -1.69 -9.07 6.99
CA THR A 57 -0.60 -8.15 6.66
C THR A 57 -1.18 -6.77 6.41
N VAL A 58 -0.75 -5.78 7.18
CA VAL A 58 -1.00 -4.36 6.91
C VAL A 58 0.23 -3.79 6.21
N VAL A 59 0.03 -2.97 5.17
CA VAL A 59 1.10 -2.42 4.34
C VAL A 59 0.90 -0.91 4.18
N THR A 60 1.98 -0.16 4.32
CA THR A 60 2.06 1.26 3.96
C THR A 60 3.02 1.44 2.80
N ALA A 61 2.71 2.37 1.90
CA ALA A 61 3.66 2.93 0.95
C ALA A 61 3.64 4.45 1.09
N ASP A 62 4.76 4.99 1.55
CA ASP A 62 4.96 6.39 1.88
C ASP A 62 5.80 7.06 0.79
N PHE A 63 5.26 8.12 0.19
CA PHE A 63 5.86 8.79 -0.95
C PHE A 63 6.30 10.21 -0.58
N ALA A 64 7.43 10.64 -1.15
CA ALA A 64 7.89 12.02 -1.02
C ALA A 64 8.50 12.57 -2.32
N GLY A 65 8.30 13.87 -2.53
CA GLY A 65 8.92 14.64 -3.62
C GLY A 65 8.10 15.86 -4.03
N ARG A 66 8.53 16.56 -5.07
CA ARG A 66 7.84 17.71 -5.65
C ARG A 66 7.89 17.64 -7.17
#